data_AF-A0A8J8FV42-F1
#
_entry.id   AF-A0A8J8FV42-F1
#
_cell.length_a   1.000
_cell.length_b   1.000
_cell.length_c   1.000
_cell.angle_alpha   90.00
_cell.angle_beta   90.00
_cell.angle_gamma   90.00
#
_symmetry.space_group_name_H-M   'P 1'
#
loop_
_entity.id
_entity.type
_entity.pdbx_description
1 polymer ?
#
loop_
_entity_poly.entity_id
_entity_poly.type
_entity_poly.pdbx_seq_one_letter_code
_entity_poly.pdbx_strand_id
1 'polypeptide(L)'
;MQQLTDRELYLAIEYARSIDENTGRSIIETFQKDQPALAHSLFTIFPSMFTEKDQAFAHLFLDLCFDVICIYQHAFGDMPAQDNAWLQKQSSLVNTELQALMPDNKIDTKKIKQLQQDFTKQTDNKVSQPGLVKFMNDSINQYASEIASDASSVKLTQNMIFTVIRLFGTVYSQAD
;
A
#
# COMPACT_ATOMS: atom_id res chain seq x y z
N MET A 1 2.22 10.03 -14.26
CA MET A 1 1.12 9.05 -14.14
C MET A 1 -0.24 9.72 -14.29
N GLN A 2 -1.10 9.18 -15.17
CA GLN A 2 -2.51 9.60 -15.30
C GLN A 2 -3.43 8.87 -14.33
N GLN A 3 -4.58 9.47 -14.01
CA GLN A 3 -5.66 8.78 -13.29
C GLN A 3 -6.26 7.68 -14.17
N LEU A 4 -6.50 6.49 -13.61
CA LEU A 4 -7.21 5.43 -14.30
C LEU A 4 -8.67 5.81 -14.52
N THR A 5 -9.15 5.61 -15.74
CA THR A 5 -10.59 5.61 -16.04
C THR A 5 -11.27 4.43 -15.38
N ASP A 6 -12.60 4.49 -15.21
CA ASP A 6 -13.37 3.38 -14.64
C ASP A 6 -13.16 2.06 -15.41
N ARG A 7 -12.98 2.13 -16.72
CA ARG A 7 -12.73 0.96 -17.56
C ARG A 7 -11.34 0.38 -17.34
N GLU A 8 -10.30 1.21 -17.30
CA GLU A 8 -8.92 0.75 -17.06
C GLU A 8 -8.80 0.16 -15.66
N LEU A 9 -9.40 0.82 -14.66
CA LEU A 9 -9.45 0.32 -13.30
C LEU A 9 -10.17 -1.03 -13.22
N TYR A 10 -11.33 -1.16 -13.87
CA TYR A 10 -12.06 -2.42 -13.92
C TYR A 10 -11.23 -3.56 -14.52
N LEU A 11 -10.59 -3.33 -15.66
CA LEU A 11 -9.74 -4.33 -16.31
C LEU A 11 -8.53 -4.72 -15.45
N ALA A 12 -7.89 -3.75 -14.79
CA ALA A 12 -6.76 -4.02 -13.92
C ALA A 12 -7.18 -4.82 -12.66
N ILE A 13 -8.37 -4.56 -12.12
CA ILE A 13 -8.94 -5.33 -11.00
C ILE A 13 -9.28 -6.77 -11.44
N GLU A 14 -9.93 -6.94 -12.58
CA GLU A 14 -10.22 -8.26 -13.16
C GLU A 14 -8.93 -9.05 -13.38
N TYR A 15 -7.90 -8.40 -13.93
CA TYR A 15 -6.58 -8.99 -14.08
C TYR A 15 -6.03 -9.46 -12.72
N ALA A 16 -5.95 -8.58 -11.73
CA ALA A 16 -5.42 -8.92 -10.40
C ALA A 16 -6.15 -10.13 -9.78
N ARG A 17 -7.48 -10.19 -9.91
CA ARG A 17 -8.32 -11.28 -9.40
C ARG A 17 -8.22 -12.58 -10.19
N SER A 18 -7.73 -12.53 -11.42
CA SER A 18 -7.57 -13.71 -12.29
C SER A 18 -6.22 -14.43 -12.08
N ILE A 19 -5.30 -13.85 -11.32
CA ILE A 19 -3.96 -14.38 -11.12
C ILE A 19 -4.01 -15.67 -10.30
N ASP A 20 -3.41 -16.73 -10.85
CA ASP A 20 -3.22 -17.98 -10.14
C ASP A 20 -2.04 -17.92 -9.15
N GLU A 21 -1.96 -18.90 -8.25
CA GLU A 21 -0.94 -18.92 -7.19
C GLU A 21 0.50 -18.89 -7.70
N ASN A 22 0.80 -19.61 -8.80
CA ASN A 22 2.18 -19.66 -9.32
C ASN A 22 2.58 -18.32 -9.92
N THR A 23 1.68 -17.73 -10.69
CA THR A 23 1.87 -16.39 -11.26
C THR A 23 2.00 -15.34 -10.15
N GLY A 24 1.13 -15.40 -9.13
CA GLY A 24 1.19 -14.49 -7.99
C GLY A 24 2.50 -14.60 -7.20
N ARG A 25 2.99 -15.83 -6.99
CA ARG A 25 4.30 -16.06 -6.38
C ARG A 25 5.43 -15.42 -7.19
N SER A 26 5.44 -15.61 -8.51
CA SER A 26 6.45 -15.02 -9.39
C SER A 26 6.43 -13.49 -9.34
N ILE A 27 5.26 -12.87 -9.26
CA ILE A 27 5.11 -11.41 -9.12
C ILE A 27 5.73 -10.94 -7.81
N ILE A 28 5.40 -11.60 -6.68
CA ILE A 28 5.95 -11.25 -5.37
C ILE A 28 7.47 -11.42 -5.34
N GLU A 29 7.99 -12.53 -5.86
CA GLU A 29 9.44 -12.79 -5.92
C GLU A 29 10.19 -11.72 -6.73
N THR A 30 9.62 -11.36 -7.90
CA THR A 30 10.18 -10.30 -8.74
C THR A 30 10.15 -8.95 -8.04
N PHE A 31 9.01 -8.62 -7.41
CA PHE A 31 8.86 -7.38 -6.66
C PHE A 31 9.83 -7.28 -5.48
N GLN A 32 10.03 -8.37 -4.73
CA GLN A 32 11.00 -8.42 -3.63
C GLN A 32 12.44 -8.24 -4.11
N LYS A 33 12.78 -8.80 -5.27
CA LYS A 33 14.10 -8.69 -5.87
C LYS A 33 14.38 -7.27 -6.37
N ASP A 34 13.42 -6.68 -7.08
CA ASP A 34 13.63 -5.42 -7.78
C ASP A 34 13.39 -4.22 -6.85
N GLN A 35 12.56 -4.37 -5.82
CA GLN A 35 12.13 -3.29 -4.92
C GLN A 35 12.22 -3.73 -3.44
N PRO A 36 13.40 -4.15 -2.94
CA PRO A 36 13.53 -4.79 -1.63
C PRO A 36 13.07 -3.92 -0.46
N ALA A 37 13.35 -2.61 -0.48
CA ALA A 37 12.94 -1.69 0.57
C ALA A 37 11.42 -1.49 0.62
N LEU A 38 10.78 -1.41 -0.55
CA LEU A 38 9.33 -1.29 -0.66
C LEU A 38 8.65 -2.59 -0.23
N ALA A 39 9.16 -3.74 -0.70
CA ALA A 39 8.67 -5.05 -0.30
C ALA A 39 8.79 -5.28 1.21
N HIS A 40 9.91 -4.90 1.83
CA HIS A 40 10.06 -4.99 3.29
C HIS A 40 9.04 -4.11 4.02
N SER A 41 8.77 -2.92 3.49
CA SER A 41 7.76 -2.02 4.06
C SER A 41 6.36 -2.65 4.01
N LEU A 42 5.93 -3.15 2.84
CA LEU A 42 4.59 -3.70 2.63
C LEU A 42 4.36 -5.04 3.33
N PHE A 43 5.37 -5.92 3.35
CA PHE A 43 5.21 -7.30 3.81
C PHE A 43 5.75 -7.54 5.22
N THR A 44 6.44 -6.58 5.83
CA THR A 44 6.97 -6.72 7.19
C THR A 44 6.58 -5.56 8.08
N ILE A 45 6.92 -4.33 7.70
CA ILE A 45 6.73 -3.17 8.59
C ILE A 45 5.25 -2.83 8.74
N PHE A 46 4.52 -2.65 7.64
CA PHE A 46 3.12 -2.27 7.65
C PHE A 46 2.22 -3.31 8.33
N PRO A 47 2.34 -4.62 8.04
CA PRO A 47 1.57 -5.65 8.75
C PRO A 47 1.87 -5.67 10.26
N SER A 48 3.09 -5.30 10.68
CA SER A 48 3.44 -5.25 12.11
C SER A 48 2.72 -4.15 12.90
N MET A 49 2.03 -3.23 12.22
CA MET A 49 1.26 -2.13 12.83
C MET A 49 -0.11 -2.60 13.33
N PHE A 50 -0.58 -3.74 12.82
CA PHE A 50 -1.80 -4.40 13.29
C PHE A 50 -1.52 -5.11 14.61
N THR A 51 -2.47 -5.07 15.54
CA THR A 51 -2.36 -5.82 16.80
C THR A 51 -2.82 -7.26 16.59
N GLU A 52 -2.60 -8.15 17.58
CA GLU A 52 -3.14 -9.52 17.53
C GLU A 52 -4.67 -9.55 17.34
N LYS A 53 -5.38 -8.54 17.84
CA LYS A 53 -6.83 -8.41 17.66
C LYS A 53 -7.23 -8.07 16.22
N ASP A 54 -6.29 -7.55 15.44
CA ASP A 54 -6.51 -7.08 14.07
C ASP A 54 -5.90 -8.05 13.04
N GLN A 55 -5.55 -9.27 13.42
CA GLN A 55 -4.84 -10.21 12.55
C GLN A 55 -5.60 -10.51 11.24
N ALA A 56 -6.93 -10.60 11.29
CA ALA A 56 -7.77 -10.74 10.12
C ALA A 56 -7.58 -9.59 9.12
N PHE A 57 -7.47 -8.35 9.61
CA PHE A 57 -7.19 -7.18 8.78
C PHE A 57 -5.73 -7.11 8.32
N ALA A 58 -4.78 -7.65 9.09
CA ALA A 58 -3.40 -7.77 8.63
C ALA A 58 -3.29 -8.69 7.41
N HIS A 59 -4.04 -9.80 7.40
CA HIS A 59 -4.12 -10.70 6.23
C HIS A 59 -4.82 -10.02 5.05
N LEU A 60 -6.00 -9.43 5.27
CA LEU A 60 -6.68 -8.65 4.23
C LEU A 60 -5.77 -7.56 3.65
N PHE A 61 -5.04 -6.84 4.50
CA PHE A 61 -4.11 -5.80 4.06
C PHE A 61 -3.03 -6.33 3.12
N LEU A 62 -2.48 -7.52 3.39
CA LEU A 62 -1.50 -8.16 2.51
C LEU A 62 -2.11 -8.52 1.16
N ASP A 63 -3.33 -9.04 1.15
CA ASP A 63 -4.06 -9.35 -0.09
C ASP A 63 -4.31 -8.08 -0.92
N LEU A 64 -4.74 -6.99 -0.26
CA LEU A 64 -4.95 -5.70 -0.91
C LEU A 64 -3.62 -5.08 -1.40
N CYS A 65 -2.51 -5.30 -0.71
CA CYS A 65 -1.19 -4.87 -1.20
C CYS A 65 -0.81 -5.62 -2.48
N PHE A 66 -1.10 -6.92 -2.55
CA PHE A 66 -0.89 -7.70 -3.76
C PHE A 66 -1.77 -7.21 -4.92
N ASP A 67 -3.04 -6.92 -4.65
CA ASP A 67 -3.94 -6.32 -5.65
C ASP A 67 -3.38 -4.99 -6.18
N VAL A 68 -2.89 -4.11 -5.29
CA VAL A 68 -2.27 -2.84 -5.71
C VAL A 68 -1.05 -3.09 -6.60
N ILE A 69 -0.17 -4.03 -6.25
CA ILE A 69 0.99 -4.39 -7.09
C ILE A 69 0.52 -4.79 -8.49
N CYS A 70 -0.43 -5.71 -8.57
CA CYS A 70 -0.92 -6.25 -9.83
C CYS A 70 -1.65 -5.20 -10.68
N ILE A 71 -2.48 -4.37 -10.04
CA ILE A 71 -3.23 -3.30 -10.71
C ILE A 71 -2.26 -2.28 -11.33
N TYR A 72 -1.25 -1.84 -10.59
CA TYR A 72 -0.29 -0.86 -11.09
C TYR A 72 0.60 -1.46 -12.18
N GLN A 73 1.08 -2.70 -12.02
CA GLN A 73 1.87 -3.36 -13.05
C GLN A 73 1.08 -3.55 -14.35
N HIS A 74 -0.19 -3.94 -14.25
CA HIS A 74 -1.05 -4.11 -15.42
C HIS A 74 -1.32 -2.79 -16.12
N ALA A 75 -1.61 -1.72 -15.38
CA ALA A 75 -2.05 -0.46 -15.95
C ALA A 75 -0.91 0.45 -16.42
N PHE A 76 0.26 0.38 -15.76
CA PHE A 76 1.39 1.30 -16.00
C PHE A 76 2.70 0.60 -16.36
N GLY A 77 2.71 -0.74 -16.40
CA GLY A 77 3.90 -1.54 -16.71
C GLY A 77 4.79 -1.79 -15.50
N ASP A 78 6.02 -2.25 -15.76
CA ASP A 78 6.97 -2.62 -14.71
C ASP A 78 7.29 -1.45 -13.78
N MET A 79 7.48 -1.76 -12.50
CA MET A 79 7.79 -0.73 -11.51
C MET A 79 9.16 -0.11 -11.82
N PRO A 80 9.25 1.23 -11.96
CA PRO A 80 10.51 1.90 -12.23
C PRO A 80 11.55 1.61 -11.13
N ALA A 81 12.81 1.43 -11.52
CA ALA A 81 13.90 1.26 -10.55
C ALA A 81 14.00 2.51 -9.67
N GLN A 82 13.99 2.32 -8.35
CA GLN A 82 14.08 3.42 -7.39
C GLN A 82 15.53 3.58 -6.92
N ASP A 83 16.01 4.81 -6.85
CA ASP A 83 17.29 5.10 -6.23
C ASP A 83 17.14 5.25 -4.71
N ASN A 84 18.28 5.15 -4.00
CA ASN A 84 18.28 5.31 -2.54
C ASN A 84 17.74 6.67 -2.11
N ALA A 85 17.94 7.74 -2.91
CA ALA A 85 17.48 9.09 -2.59
C ALA A 85 15.94 9.21 -2.58
N TRP A 86 15.28 8.55 -3.52
CA TRP A 86 13.82 8.50 -3.61
C TRP A 86 13.20 7.74 -2.44
N LEU A 87 13.76 6.58 -2.12
CA LEU A 87 13.35 5.79 -0.95
C LEU A 87 13.41 6.63 0.32
N GLN A 88 14.40 7.55 0.40
CA GLN A 88 14.51 8.45 1.55
C GLN A 88 13.37 9.43 1.68
N LYS A 89 13.01 10.04 0.55
CA LYS A 89 11.97 11.04 0.49
C LYS A 89 10.63 10.41 0.90
N GLN A 90 10.34 9.22 0.37
CA GLN A 90 9.07 8.54 0.65
C GLN A 90 8.93 8.09 2.10
N SER A 91 9.98 7.59 2.76
CA SER A 91 9.88 7.20 4.17
C SER A 91 9.40 8.35 5.07
N SER A 92 9.95 9.56 4.86
CA SER A 92 9.55 10.74 5.64
C SER A 92 8.09 11.15 5.39
N LEU A 93 7.60 10.94 4.17
CA LEU A 93 6.22 11.24 3.77
C LEU A 93 5.25 10.21 4.32
N VAL A 94 5.55 8.93 4.16
CA VAL A 94 4.81 7.81 4.74
C VAL A 94 4.69 7.98 6.25
N ASN A 95 5.78 8.33 6.95
CA ASN A 95 5.73 8.56 8.38
C ASN A 95 4.83 9.75 8.76
N THR A 96 4.97 10.89 8.08
CA THR A 96 4.14 12.08 8.35
C THR A 96 2.67 11.78 8.10
N GLU A 97 2.38 11.04 7.03
CA GLU A 97 1.04 10.64 6.66
C GLU A 97 0.44 9.64 7.64
N LEU A 98 1.17 8.60 8.05
CA LEU A 98 0.73 7.65 9.06
C LEU A 98 0.47 8.34 10.41
N GLN A 99 1.34 9.27 10.83
CA GLN A 99 1.12 10.04 12.05
C GLN A 99 -0.11 10.96 11.96
N ALA A 100 -0.34 11.59 10.81
CA ALA A 100 -1.50 12.45 10.60
C ALA A 100 -2.82 11.67 10.51
N LEU A 101 -2.80 10.47 9.93
CA LEU A 101 -3.96 9.61 9.76
C LEU A 101 -4.30 8.79 11.01
N MET A 102 -3.33 8.59 11.91
CA MET A 102 -3.46 7.78 13.12
C MET A 102 -2.97 8.51 14.39
N PRO A 103 -3.53 9.68 14.73
CA PRO A 103 -3.05 10.48 15.86
C PRO A 103 -3.28 9.82 17.24
N ASP A 104 -4.32 8.98 17.37
CA ASP A 104 -4.75 8.36 18.63
C ASP A 104 -4.24 6.93 18.83
N ASN A 105 -3.79 6.27 17.77
CA ASN A 105 -3.20 4.95 17.89
C ASN A 105 -1.80 5.14 18.42
N LYS A 106 -1.48 4.52 19.57
CA LYS A 106 -0.12 4.41 20.10
C LYS A 106 0.70 3.56 19.14
N ILE A 107 0.99 4.06 17.96
CA ILE A 107 1.98 3.48 17.09
C ILE A 107 3.26 3.52 17.92
N ASP A 108 3.84 2.33 18.15
CA ASP A 108 5.08 2.24 18.88
C ASP A 108 6.11 3.11 18.18
N THR A 109 6.50 4.20 18.83
CA THR A 109 7.46 5.16 18.28
C THR A 109 8.81 4.50 17.98
N LYS A 110 9.10 3.29 18.50
CA LYS A 110 10.24 2.47 18.05
C LYS A 110 10.06 1.89 16.64
N LYS A 111 8.87 1.43 16.27
CA LYS A 111 8.57 0.94 14.91
C LYS A 111 8.60 2.08 13.89
N ILE A 112 8.09 3.25 14.30
CA ILE A 112 8.26 4.50 13.54
C ILE A 112 9.74 4.90 13.44
N LYS A 113 10.50 4.79 14.52
CA LYS A 113 11.94 5.11 14.50
C LYS A 113 12.76 4.16 13.65
N GLN A 114 12.36 2.89 13.50
CA GLN A 114 12.94 1.98 12.51
C GLN A 114 12.67 2.44 11.07
N LEU A 115 11.47 2.97 10.78
CA LEU A 115 11.20 3.65 9.51
C LEU A 115 12.04 4.95 9.34
N GLN A 116 12.29 5.69 10.42
CA GLN A 116 13.03 6.96 10.43
C GLN A 116 14.57 6.83 10.41
N GLN A 117 15.13 5.75 10.96
CA GLN A 117 16.59 5.61 11.12
C GLN A 117 17.30 5.38 9.80
N ASP A 118 16.59 4.91 8.78
CA ASP A 118 17.22 4.76 7.48
C ASP A 118 17.17 6.03 6.65
N PHE A 119 16.17 6.91 6.70
CA PHE A 119 16.12 7.95 5.66
C PHE A 119 15.27 9.22 5.95
N THR A 120 15.71 10.42 5.49
CA THR A 120 15.05 11.73 5.78
C THR A 120 14.97 12.75 4.62
N LYS A 121 13.74 13.20 4.26
CA LYS A 121 13.18 14.59 4.14
C LYS A 121 12.07 14.77 3.05
N GLN A 122 11.05 15.59 3.39
CA GLN A 122 9.83 16.15 2.70
C GLN A 122 9.69 16.08 1.14
N THR A 123 8.50 16.04 0.48
CA THR A 123 7.34 16.98 0.41
C THR A 123 6.11 16.39 -0.36
N ASP A 124 4.93 17.00 -0.15
CA ASP A 124 3.64 17.07 -0.91
C ASP A 124 3.40 16.20 -2.18
N ASN A 125 2.23 15.54 -2.26
CA ASN A 125 1.47 15.41 -3.51
C ASN A 125 0.04 14.83 -3.36
N LYS A 126 -0.92 15.37 -4.13
CA LYS A 126 -2.33 14.96 -4.23
C LYS A 126 -2.48 13.46 -4.56
N VAL A 127 -3.52 12.83 -4.00
CA VAL A 127 -3.91 11.43 -4.28
C VAL A 127 -4.28 11.28 -5.75
N SER A 128 -3.59 10.40 -6.47
CA SER A 128 -3.71 10.31 -7.93
C SER A 128 -4.71 9.25 -8.43
N GLN A 129 -5.28 8.40 -7.56
CA GLN A 129 -6.18 7.30 -7.96
C GLN A 129 -7.42 7.18 -7.05
N PRO A 130 -8.37 8.13 -7.09
CA PRO A 130 -9.54 8.13 -6.20
C PRO A 130 -10.48 6.92 -6.43
N GLY A 131 -10.60 6.42 -7.66
CA GLY A 131 -11.40 5.23 -7.98
C GLY A 131 -10.86 3.98 -7.30
N LEU A 132 -9.53 3.77 -7.35
CA LEU A 132 -8.87 2.66 -6.68
C LEU A 132 -9.02 2.74 -5.16
N VAL A 133 -8.84 3.93 -4.58
CA VAL A 133 -9.05 4.16 -3.14
C VAL A 133 -10.48 3.80 -2.73
N LYS A 134 -11.48 4.22 -3.50
CA LYS A 134 -12.88 3.88 -3.24
C LYS A 134 -13.09 2.37 -3.28
N PHE A 135 -12.62 1.70 -4.32
CA PHE A 135 -12.75 0.25 -4.48
C PHE A 135 -12.10 -0.54 -3.32
N MET A 136 -10.90 -0.14 -2.89
CA MET A 136 -10.23 -0.77 -1.76
C MET A 136 -10.99 -0.54 -0.45
N ASN A 137 -11.50 0.67 -0.23
CA ASN A 137 -12.32 0.97 0.95
C ASN A 137 -13.63 0.18 0.97
N ASP A 138 -14.29 0.03 -0.18
CA ASP A 138 -15.50 -0.77 -0.32
C ASP A 138 -15.22 -2.25 -0.01
N SER A 139 -14.09 -2.79 -0.48
CA SER A 139 -13.64 -4.16 -0.19
C SER A 139 -13.37 -4.37 1.32
N ILE A 140 -12.71 -3.39 1.97
CA ILE A 140 -12.47 -3.42 3.42
C ILE A 140 -13.78 -3.37 4.20
N ASN A 141 -14.71 -2.48 3.82
CA ASN A 141 -16.00 -2.35 4.49
C ASN A 141 -16.85 -3.61 4.34
N GLN A 142 -16.82 -4.24 3.16
CA GLN A 142 -17.49 -5.52 2.93
C GLN A 142 -16.94 -6.59 3.87
N TYR A 143 -15.62 -6.80 3.87
CA TYR A 143 -14.98 -7.79 4.75
C TYR A 143 -15.29 -7.52 6.22
N ALA A 144 -15.20 -6.27 6.66
CA ALA A 144 -15.50 -5.88 8.04
C ALA A 144 -16.95 -6.21 8.46
N SER A 145 -17.90 -6.10 7.53
CA SER A 145 -19.30 -6.47 7.78
C SER A 145 -19.50 -7.99 7.98
N GLU A 146 -18.65 -8.80 7.35
CA GLU A 146 -18.70 -10.27 7.44
C GLU A 146 -18.17 -10.78 8.78
N ILE A 147 -17.14 -10.12 9.33
CA ILE A 147 -16.47 -10.54 10.57
C ILE A 147 -16.89 -9.71 11.81
N ALA A 148 -17.87 -8.82 11.68
CA ALA A 148 -18.39 -7.95 12.75
C ALA A 148 -17.30 -7.15 13.49
N SER A 149 -16.37 -6.59 12.71
CA SER A 149 -15.21 -5.86 13.24
C SER A 149 -15.53 -4.50 13.82
N ASP A 150 -14.64 -4.01 14.69
CA ASP A 150 -14.73 -2.65 15.19
C ASP A 150 -14.26 -1.61 14.15
N ALA A 151 -14.78 -0.38 14.30
CA ALA A 151 -14.51 0.71 13.37
C ALA A 151 -13.02 1.15 13.36
N SER A 152 -12.24 0.83 14.39
CA SER A 152 -10.85 1.23 14.50
C SER A 152 -9.94 0.39 13.59
N SER A 153 -10.15 -0.92 13.53
CA SER A 153 -9.41 -1.82 12.63
C SER A 153 -9.74 -1.53 11.15
N VAL A 154 -11.00 -1.21 10.86
CA VAL A 154 -11.44 -0.76 9.52
C VAL A 154 -10.69 0.49 9.10
N LYS A 155 -10.72 1.52 9.96
CA LYS A 155 -10.08 2.81 9.67
C LYS A 155 -8.57 2.68 9.55
N LEU A 156 -7.94 1.85 10.39
CA LEU A 156 -6.53 1.51 10.28
C LEU A 156 -6.21 0.94 8.89
N THR A 157 -6.95 -0.09 8.47
CA THR A 157 -6.73 -0.77 7.19
C THR A 157 -6.90 0.18 6.00
N GLN A 158 -7.95 1.03 6.04
CA GLN A 158 -8.21 2.04 5.01
C GLN A 158 -7.08 3.07 4.91
N ASN A 159 -6.57 3.55 6.05
CA ASN A 159 -5.44 4.47 6.06
C ASN A 159 -4.17 3.82 5.52
N MET A 160 -3.89 2.57 5.90
CA MET A 160 -2.72 1.84 5.45
C MET A 160 -2.76 1.60 3.93
N ILE A 161 -3.88 1.10 3.39
CA ILE A 161 -3.98 0.86 1.94
C ILE A 161 -3.93 2.15 1.14
N PHE A 162 -4.47 3.24 1.68
CA PHE A 162 -4.36 4.56 1.08
C PHE A 162 -2.89 5.01 0.97
N THR A 163 -2.11 4.83 2.03
CA THR A 163 -0.66 5.09 2.01
C THR A 163 0.05 4.26 0.95
N VAL A 164 -0.29 2.97 0.80
CA VAL A 164 0.27 2.10 -0.25
C VAL A 164 -0.06 2.62 -1.65
N ILE A 165 -1.33 2.96 -1.93
CA ILE A 165 -1.76 3.50 -3.23
C ILE A 165 -1.00 4.80 -3.55
N ARG A 166 -0.83 5.69 -2.56
CA ARG A 166 -0.06 6.92 -2.75
C ARG A 166 1.41 6.67 -3.03
N LEU A 167 2.01 5.71 -2.33
CA LEU A 167 3.40 5.32 -2.54
C LEU A 167 3.62 4.82 -3.98
N PHE A 168 2.76 3.92 -4.46
CA PHE A 168 2.78 3.43 -5.84
C PHE A 168 2.51 4.56 -6.84
N GLY A 169 1.54 5.43 -6.57
CA GLY A 169 1.29 6.60 -7.40
C GLY A 169 2.52 7.50 -7.53
N THR A 170 3.32 7.62 -6.47
CA THR A 170 4.55 8.41 -6.48
C THR A 170 5.67 7.73 -7.25
N VAL A 171 5.83 6.41 -7.09
CA VAL A 171 6.79 5.59 -7.87
C VAL A 171 6.54 5.76 -9.37
N TYR A 172 5.31 5.49 -9.80
CA TYR A 172 4.96 5.46 -11.22
C TYR A 172 4.88 6.85 -11.85
N SER A 173 4.76 7.91 -11.04
CA SER A 173 4.83 9.28 -11.55
C SER A 173 6.26 9.74 -11.86
N GLN A 174 7.29 8.98 -11.51
CA GLN A 174 8.68 9.32 -11.82
C GLN A 174 9.19 8.79 -13.15
N ALA A 175 8.52 7.79 -13.72
CA ALA A 175 8.89 7.21 -15.00
C ALA A 175 8.30 7.93 -16.22
N ASP A 176 7.43 8.91 -15.98
CA ASP A 176 6.92 9.86 -16.98
C ASP A 176 7.70 11.18 -16.90
#